data_AF-A0A3D4YZT6-F1
#
_entry.id   AF-A0A3D4YZT6-F1
#
_cell.length_a   1.000
_cell.length_b   1.000
_cell.length_c   1.000
_cell.angle_alpha   90.00
_cell.angle_beta   90.00
_cell.angle_gamma   90.00
#
_symmetry.space_group_name_H-M   'P 1'
#
loop_
_entity.id
_entity.type
_entity.pdbx_description
1 polymer ?
#
loop_
_entity_poly.entity_id
_entity_poly.type
_entity_poly.pdbx_seq_one_letter_code
_entity_poly.pdbx_strand_id
1 'polypeptide(L)'
;AARPYFKSAMDDMNALLQNLEALREHANSVFDVYAAILSIRLNESSHQLNYVMQRLTIGATIFLPLTFIVGVYGMNFEDMPERHWQGFYYILWALMISLVVGMLIFFRKKKWL
;
A
#
# COMPACT_ATOMS: atom_id res chain seq x y z
N ALA A 1 52.50 42.61 29.60
CA ALA A 1 51.18 42.29 30.19
C ALA A 1 50.14 41.75 29.18
N ALA A 2 50.24 42.01 27.86
CA ALA A 2 49.18 41.65 26.89
C ALA A 2 49.11 40.16 26.45
N ARG A 3 50.21 39.40 26.58
CA ARG A 3 50.32 37.98 26.15
C ARG A 3 49.28 37.02 26.78
N PRO A 4 48.99 37.06 28.10
CA PRO A 4 47.98 36.19 28.72
C PRO A 4 46.55 36.52 28.28
N TYR A 5 46.22 37.80 28.04
CA TYR A 5 44.91 38.21 27.53
C TYR A 5 44.65 37.65 26.12
N PHE A 6 45.65 37.71 25.25
CA PHE A 6 45.55 37.15 23.89
C PHE A 6 45.35 35.63 23.90
N LYS A 7 46.03 34.93 24.83
CA LYS A 7 45.89 33.49 25.00
C LYS A 7 44.49 33.10 25.47
N SER A 8 43.95 33.79 26.48
CA SER A 8 42.57 33.54 26.95
C SER A 8 41.54 33.75 25.83
N ALA A 9 41.68 34.81 25.04
CA ALA A 9 40.79 35.07 23.91
C ALA A 9 40.87 33.98 22.83
N MET A 10 42.07 33.43 22.56
CA MET A 10 42.26 32.29 21.66
C MET A 10 41.63 31.00 22.21
N ASP A 11 41.74 30.75 23.52
CA ASP A 11 41.13 29.59 24.17
C ASP A 11 39.59 29.68 24.11
N ASP A 12 39.03 30.86 24.36
CA ASP A 12 37.58 31.12 24.23
C ASP A 12 37.09 30.96 22.78
N MET A 13 37.83 31.47 21.79
CA MET A 13 37.51 31.29 20.37
C MET A 13 37.50 29.80 19.98
N ASN A 14 38.47 29.03 20.46
CA ASN A 14 38.53 27.59 20.19
C ASN A 14 37.36 26.85 20.83
N ALA A 15 36.97 27.22 22.06
CA ALA A 15 35.79 26.64 22.70
C ALA A 15 34.49 26.97 21.92
N LEU A 16 34.36 28.19 21.42
CA LEU A 16 33.22 28.58 20.57
C LEU A 16 33.21 27.81 19.24
N LEU A 17 34.36 27.61 18.60
CA LEU A 17 34.46 26.82 17.37
C LEU A 17 34.03 25.37 17.60
N GLN A 18 34.52 24.74 18.68
CA GLN A 18 34.12 23.37 19.05
C GLN A 18 32.61 23.28 19.31
N ASN A 19 32.03 24.27 20.00
CA ASN A 19 30.59 24.31 20.24
C ASN A 19 29.80 24.47 18.93
N LEU A 20 30.29 25.27 17.97
CA LEU A 20 29.65 25.42 16.65
C LEU A 20 29.73 24.13 15.83
N GLU A 21 30.85 23.43 15.88
CA GLU A 21 31.01 22.12 15.23
C GLU A 21 30.04 21.10 15.83
N ALA A 22 29.95 21.02 17.17
CA ALA A 22 29.00 20.16 17.86
C ALA A 22 27.54 20.52 17.49
N LEU A 23 27.20 21.81 17.44
CA LEU A 23 25.86 22.26 17.06
C LEU A 23 25.53 21.87 15.61
N ARG A 24 26.51 21.98 14.70
CA ARG A 24 26.36 21.57 13.31
C ARG A 24 26.14 20.06 13.20
N GLU A 25 26.88 19.26 13.96
CA GLU A 25 26.72 17.81 13.98
C GLU A 25 25.35 17.40 14.54
N HIS A 26 24.90 18.06 15.62
CA HIS A 26 23.55 17.89 16.14
C HIS A 26 22.47 18.27 15.11
N ALA A 27 22.64 19.38 14.40
CA ALA A 27 21.70 19.79 13.36
C ALA A 27 21.61 18.74 12.25
N ASN A 28 22.74 18.23 11.77
CA ASN A 28 22.78 17.16 10.76
C ASN A 28 22.09 15.89 11.29
N SER A 29 22.37 15.48 12.53
CA SER A 29 21.72 14.33 13.15
C SER A 29 20.19 14.49 13.22
N VAL A 30 19.69 15.68 13.55
CA VAL A 30 18.25 15.96 13.55
C VAL A 30 17.67 15.85 12.14
N PHE A 31 18.35 16.35 11.12
CA PHE A 31 17.92 16.20 9.73
C PHE A 31 17.88 14.73 9.30
N ASP A 32 18.87 13.93 9.66
CA ASP A 32 18.90 12.49 9.35
C ASP A 32 17.74 11.74 10.00
N VAL A 33 17.47 12.02 11.29
CA VAL A 33 16.32 11.45 12.01
C VAL A 33 15.00 11.89 11.36
N TYR A 34 14.87 13.16 10.99
CA TYR A 34 13.67 13.65 10.33
C TYR A 34 13.44 12.97 8.98
N ALA A 35 14.49 12.82 8.17
CA ALA A 35 14.43 12.09 6.90
C ALA A 35 14.05 10.61 7.10
N ALA A 36 14.57 9.97 8.14
CA ALA A 36 14.19 8.60 8.50
C ALA A 36 12.71 8.50 8.93
N ILE A 37 12.20 9.44 9.71
CA ILE A 37 10.77 9.46 10.09
C ILE A 37 9.89 9.68 8.84
N LEU A 38 10.29 10.59 7.96
CA LEU A 38 9.56 10.84 6.72
C LEU A 38 9.50 9.57 5.85
N SER A 39 10.63 8.87 5.69
CA SER A 39 10.67 7.64 4.90
C SER A 39 9.81 6.53 5.51
N ILE A 40 9.79 6.39 6.84
CA ILE A 40 8.90 5.47 7.55
C ILE A 40 7.43 5.79 7.26
N ARG A 41 7.04 7.07 7.37
CA ARG A 41 5.66 7.51 7.09
C ARG A 41 5.23 7.25 5.65
N LEU A 42 6.12 7.52 4.69
CA LEU A 42 5.85 7.24 3.28
C LEU A 42 5.70 5.74 3.03
N ASN A 43 6.52 4.91 3.67
CA ASN A 43 6.42 3.47 3.55
C ASN A 43 5.11 2.96 4.15
N GLU A 44 4.72 3.45 5.33
CA GLU A 44 3.44 3.11 5.96
C GLU A 44 2.25 3.48 5.07
N SER A 45 2.25 4.69 4.49
CA SER A 45 1.22 5.11 3.54
C SER A 45 1.18 4.19 2.32
N SER A 46 2.34 3.84 1.77
CA SER A 46 2.46 2.91 0.63
C SER A 46 1.92 1.51 0.98
N HIS A 47 2.20 1.01 2.19
CA HIS A 47 1.65 -0.25 2.69
C HIS A 47 0.12 -0.22 2.80
N GLN A 48 -0.45 0.86 3.35
CA GLN A 48 -1.89 1.02 3.43
C GLN A 48 -2.54 1.09 2.05
N LEU A 49 -1.94 1.82 1.11
CA LEU A 49 -2.40 1.89 -0.28
C LEU A 49 -2.36 0.51 -0.96
N ASN A 50 -1.26 -0.23 -0.81
CA ASN A 50 -1.15 -1.59 -1.34
C ASN A 50 -2.22 -2.52 -0.77
N TYR A 51 -2.50 -2.43 0.54
CA TYR A 51 -3.55 -3.21 1.18
C TYR A 51 -4.95 -2.85 0.64
N VAL A 52 -5.25 -1.56 0.48
CA VAL A 52 -6.52 -1.11 -0.10
C VAL A 52 -6.67 -1.59 -1.55
N MET A 53 -5.64 -1.40 -2.38
CA MET A 53 -5.63 -1.85 -3.77
C MET A 53 -5.82 -3.35 -3.87
N GLN A 54 -5.15 -4.14 -3.03
CA GLN A 54 -5.31 -5.58 -2.99
C GLN A 54 -6.77 -6.00 -2.74
N ARG A 55 -7.44 -5.38 -1.76
CA ARG A 55 -8.86 -5.68 -1.46
C ARG A 55 -9.78 -5.28 -2.61
N LEU A 56 -9.55 -4.13 -3.23
CA LEU A 56 -10.31 -3.68 -4.40
C LEU A 56 -10.11 -4.63 -5.59
N THR A 57 -8.87 -5.05 -5.86
CA THR A 57 -8.55 -5.99 -6.93
C THR A 57 -9.20 -7.35 -6.69
N ILE A 58 -9.15 -7.89 -5.47
CA ILE A 58 -9.82 -9.16 -5.13
C ILE A 58 -11.32 -9.06 -5.43
N GLY A 59 -11.98 -7.98 -4.99
CA GLY A 59 -13.37 -7.73 -5.30
C GLY A 59 -13.63 -7.66 -6.81
N ALA A 60 -12.85 -6.86 -7.54
CA ALA A 60 -12.99 -6.69 -8.98
C ALA A 60 -12.78 -7.99 -9.76
N THR A 61 -11.78 -8.80 -9.40
CA THR A 61 -11.51 -10.10 -10.04
C THR A 61 -12.66 -11.09 -9.84
N ILE A 62 -13.36 -11.04 -8.70
CA ILE A 62 -14.56 -11.85 -8.46
C ILE A 62 -15.73 -11.33 -9.29
N PHE A 63 -15.95 -10.01 -9.32
CA PHE A 63 -17.08 -9.41 -10.03
C PHE A 63 -16.96 -9.48 -11.56
N LEU A 64 -15.76 -9.43 -12.14
CA LEU A 64 -15.57 -9.41 -13.59
C LEU A 64 -16.18 -10.63 -14.32
N PRO A 65 -15.88 -11.90 -13.95
CA PRO A 65 -16.50 -13.05 -14.58
C PRO A 65 -18.01 -13.16 -14.27
N LEU A 66 -18.44 -12.76 -13.07
CA LEU A 66 -19.87 -12.73 -12.70
C LEU A 66 -20.64 -11.75 -13.59
N THR A 67 -20.15 -10.52 -13.71
CA THR A 67 -20.75 -9.48 -14.57
C THR A 67 -20.70 -9.89 -16.04
N PHE A 68 -19.66 -10.59 -16.48
CA PHE A 68 -19.60 -11.13 -17.84
C PHE A 68 -20.72 -12.15 -18.09
N ILE A 69 -20.93 -13.11 -17.17
CA ILE A 69 -22.02 -14.09 -17.28
C ILE A 69 -23.37 -13.35 -17.28
N VAL A 70 -23.61 -12.46 -16.32
CA VAL A 70 -24.86 -11.67 -16.26
C VAL A 70 -25.04 -10.82 -17.52
N GLY A 71 -23.97 -10.26 -18.08
CA GLY A 71 -24.01 -9.49 -19.32
C GLY A 71 -24.41 -10.35 -20.51
N VAL A 72 -23.78 -11.50 -20.71
CA VAL A 72 -24.10 -12.44 -21.80
C VAL A 72 -25.53 -12.95 -21.71
N TYR A 73 -25.99 -13.33 -20.51
CA TYR A 73 -27.35 -13.85 -20.29
C TYR A 73 -28.42 -12.76 -20.11
N GLY A 74 -28.01 -11.52 -19.86
CA GLY A 74 -28.89 -10.35 -19.80
C GLY A 74 -29.19 -9.77 -21.18
N MET A 75 -28.46 -10.18 -22.22
CA MET A 75 -28.81 -9.90 -23.60
C MET A 75 -30.06 -10.72 -23.97
N ASN A 76 -31.15 -10.04 -24.34
CA ASN A 76 -32.42 -10.65 -24.75
C ASN A 76 -32.30 -11.36 -26.11
N PHE A 77 -31.45 -12.39 -26.20
CA PHE A 77 -31.40 -13.25 -27.37
C PHE A 77 -32.68 -14.09 -27.43
N GLU A 78 -33.46 -13.88 -28.49
CA GLU A 78 -34.77 -14.50 -28.72
C GLU A 78 -34.64 -16.02 -28.95
N ASP A 79 -33.52 -16.46 -29.55
CA ASP A 79 -33.14 -17.87 -29.76
C ASP A 79 -31.93 -18.29 -28.88
N MET A 80 -32.11 -18.33 -27.55
CA MET A 80 -31.17 -19.03 -26.67
C MET A 80 -31.53 -20.52 -26.60
N PRO A 81 -30.75 -21.45 -27.19
CA PRO A 81 -31.02 -22.89 -27.13
C PRO A 81 -31.02 -23.44 -25.69
N GLU A 82 -30.38 -22.73 -24.75
CA GLU A 82 -30.27 -23.08 -23.33
C GLU A 82 -31.55 -22.80 -22.53
N ARG A 83 -32.47 -21.97 -23.06
CA ARG A 83 -33.69 -21.51 -22.37
C ARG A 83 -34.76 -22.60 -22.19
N HIS A 84 -34.73 -23.65 -23.01
CA HIS A 84 -35.68 -24.76 -22.97
C HIS A 84 -35.41 -25.76 -21.82
N TRP A 85 -34.27 -25.66 -21.13
CA TRP A 85 -33.95 -26.51 -19.98
C TRP A 85 -34.42 -25.86 -18.68
N GLN A 86 -35.46 -26.42 -18.06
CA GLN A 86 -36.01 -25.92 -16.79
C GLN A 86 -34.98 -25.89 -15.64
N GLY A 87 -33.92 -26.69 -15.71
CA GLY A 87 -32.84 -26.72 -14.72
C GLY A 87 -31.69 -25.74 -14.98
N PHE A 88 -31.62 -25.12 -16.16
CA PHE A 88 -30.46 -24.33 -16.59
C PHE A 88 -30.21 -23.13 -15.67
N TYR A 89 -31.26 -22.45 -15.21
CA TYR A 89 -31.18 -21.35 -14.26
C TYR A 89 -30.46 -21.75 -12.96
N TYR A 90 -30.83 -22.91 -12.39
CA TYR A 90 -30.22 -23.42 -11.17
C TYR A 90 -28.75 -23.84 -11.38
N ILE A 91 -28.43 -24.43 -12.54
CA ILE A 91 -27.07 -24.81 -12.91
C ILE A 91 -26.18 -23.56 -13.06
N LEU A 92 -26.69 -22.50 -13.69
CA LEU A 92 -25.97 -21.25 -13.86
C LEU A 92 -25.69 -20.56 -12.52
N TRP A 93 -26.67 -20.54 -11.62
CA TRP A 93 -26.45 -20.06 -10.25
C TRP A 93 -25.43 -20.91 -9.49
N ALA A 94 -25.50 -22.23 -9.60
CA ALA A 94 -24.52 -23.13 -8.99
C ALA A 94 -23.11 -22.87 -9.54
N LEU A 95 -22.97 -22.64 -10.85
CA LEU A 95 -21.71 -22.28 -11.49
C LEU A 95 -21.18 -20.94 -10.94
N MET A 96 -21.99 -19.89 -10.92
CA MET A 96 -21.59 -18.57 -10.40
C MET A 96 -21.14 -18.65 -8.94
N ILE A 97 -21.91 -19.34 -8.09
CA ILE A 97 -21.56 -19.52 -6.67
C ILE A 97 -20.28 -20.34 -6.54
N SER A 98 -20.12 -21.41 -7.33
CA SER A 98 -18.90 -22.23 -7.32
C SER A 98 -17.66 -21.42 -7.73
N LEU A 99 -17.80 -20.49 -8.67
CA LEU A 99 -16.74 -19.63 -9.17
C LEU A 99 -16.31 -18.62 -8.10
N VAL A 100 -17.28 -17.99 -7.43
CA VAL A 100 -17.02 -17.09 -6.28
C VAL A 100 -16.30 -17.84 -5.15
N VAL A 101 -16.83 -19.00 -4.74
CA VAL A 101 -16.24 -19.81 -3.67
C VAL A 101 -14.84 -20.30 -4.05
N GLY A 102 -14.66 -20.75 -5.30
CA GLY A 102 -13.37 -21.18 -5.83
C GLY A 102 -12.33 -20.05 -5.82
N MET A 103 -12.71 -18.85 -6.25
CA MET A 103 -11.83 -17.67 -6.19
C MET A 103 -11.51 -17.26 -4.75
N LEU A 104 -12.49 -17.26 -3.83
CA LEU A 104 -12.26 -16.95 -2.42
C LEU A 104 -11.27 -17.94 -1.78
N ILE A 105 -11.41 -19.24 -2.05
CA ILE A 105 -10.48 -20.26 -1.56
C ILE A 105 -9.08 -20.05 -2.16
N PHE A 106 -9.00 -19.74 -3.45
CA PHE A 106 -7.73 -19.46 -4.13
C PHE A 106 -7.00 -18.26 -3.51
N PHE A 107 -7.70 -17.14 -3.30
CA PHE A 107 -7.12 -15.95 -2.69
C PHE A 107 -6.73 -16.16 -1.22
N ARG A 108 -7.53 -16.92 -0.46
CA ARG A 108 -7.21 -17.30 0.92
C ARG A 108 -5.96 -18.18 0.99
N LYS A 109 -5.81 -19.16 0.08
CA LYS A 109 -4.60 -20.00 -0.01
C LYS A 109 -3.35 -19.19 -0.37
N LYS A 110 -3.51 -18.14 -1.17
CA LYS A 110 -2.40 -17.27 -1.56
C LYS A 110 -1.98 -16.28 -0.45
N LYS A 111 -2.67 -16.27 0.71
CA LYS A 111 -2.50 -15.28 1.80
C LYS A 111 -2.72 -13.84 1.34
N TRP A 112 -3.51 -13.65 0.29
CA TRP A 112 -3.88 -12.32 -0.19
C TRP A 112 -5.15 -11.81 0.50
N LEU A 113 -5.77 -12.68 1.31
CA LEU A 113 -6.99 -12.52 2.06
C LEU A 113 -6.74 -13.01 3.49
#